data_AF-A0A7T7L1Z7-F1
#
_entry.id   AF-A0A7T7L1Z7-F1
#
_cell.length_a   1.000
_cell.length_b   1.000
_cell.length_c   1.000
_cell.angle_alpha   90.00
_cell.angle_beta   90.00
_cell.angle_gamma   90.00
#
_symmetry.space_group_name_H-M   'P 1'
#
loop_
_entity.id
_entity.type
_entity.pdbx_description
1 polymer ?
#
loop_
_entity_poly.entity_id
_entity_poly.type
_entity_poly.pdbx_seq_one_letter_code
_entity_poly.pdbx_strand_id
1 'polypeptide(L)'
;MTRTDRLTLVRQLKEGGLSQRAIAKRLGVSKDTVRRDFERLAAEAEPDDAPPAEPDDQDAPQVSEGDTEGDAPGDAPQSAPLAQPDQAAAPLPRRMAQAGGPLALPDGFDLRQWPAVRRDLATLAQTGQSPETLVHHAITAVAHHYRQALDRGDIAVGESFTVSHVTLRPLPVARRSEQAG
;
A
#
# COMPACT_ATOMS: atom_id res chain seq x y z
N MET A 1 -10.53 -20.26 -34.30
CA MET A 1 -10.21 -18.89 -33.81
C MET A 1 -8.75 -18.65 -34.04
N THR A 2 -8.38 -17.59 -34.77
CA THR A 2 -6.96 -17.31 -34.99
C THR A 2 -6.33 -16.67 -33.76
N ARG A 3 -5.00 -16.68 -33.69
CA ARG A 3 -4.27 -16.07 -32.57
C ARG A 3 -4.51 -14.56 -32.49
N THR A 4 -4.56 -13.89 -33.65
CA THR A 4 -4.81 -12.46 -33.76
C THR A 4 -6.21 -12.11 -33.28
N ASP A 5 -7.24 -12.88 -33.68
CA ASP A 5 -8.60 -12.70 -33.18
C ASP A 5 -8.68 -12.83 -31.66
N ARG A 6 -7.90 -13.76 -31.09
CA ARG A 6 -7.83 -13.96 -29.65
C ARG A 6 -7.21 -12.77 -28.94
N LEU A 7 -6.10 -12.21 -29.45
CA LEU A 7 -5.46 -11.03 -28.86
C LEU A 7 -6.40 -9.82 -28.87
N THR A 8 -7.12 -9.59 -29.96
CA THR A 8 -8.12 -8.51 -30.06
C THR A 8 -9.22 -8.66 -29.02
N LEU A 9 -9.76 -9.88 -28.86
CA LEU A 9 -10.79 -10.16 -27.85
C LEU A 9 -10.27 -10.08 -26.42
N VAL A 10 -9.03 -10.50 -26.18
CA VAL A 10 -8.36 -10.36 -24.88
C VAL A 10 -8.18 -8.87 -24.52
N ARG A 11 -7.80 -8.01 -25.48
CA ARG A 11 -7.72 -6.55 -25.30
C ARG A 11 -9.09 -5.96 -24.95
N GLN A 12 -10.11 -6.25 -25.75
CA GLN A 12 -11.47 -5.73 -25.54
C GLN A 12 -12.06 -6.16 -24.18
N LEU A 13 -11.85 -7.41 -23.76
CA LEU A 13 -12.34 -7.90 -22.47
C LEU A 13 -11.56 -7.31 -21.28
N LYS A 14 -10.27 -7.01 -21.47
CA LYS A 14 -9.45 -6.31 -20.47
C LYS A 14 -9.96 -4.88 -20.27
N GLU A 15 -10.26 -4.17 -21.36
CA GLU A 15 -10.85 -2.82 -21.31
C GLU A 15 -12.23 -2.82 -20.63
N GLY A 16 -12.99 -3.90 -20.78
CA GLY A 16 -14.24 -4.13 -20.04
C GLY A 16 -14.07 -4.50 -18.56
N GLY A 17 -12.85 -4.47 -18.01
CA GLY A 17 -12.56 -4.72 -16.59
C GLY A 17 -12.58 -6.19 -16.17
N LEU A 18 -12.61 -7.15 -17.11
CA LEU A 18 -12.63 -8.57 -16.73
C LEU A 18 -11.27 -9.03 -16.22
N SER A 19 -11.29 -9.83 -15.15
CA SER A 19 -10.10 -10.51 -14.65
C SER A 19 -9.58 -11.58 -15.63
N GLN A 20 -8.27 -11.84 -15.62
CA GLN A 20 -7.63 -12.86 -16.47
C GLN A 20 -8.32 -14.24 -16.41
N ARG A 21 -8.80 -14.63 -15.21
CA ARG A 21 -9.49 -15.91 -15.01
C ARG A 21 -10.86 -15.94 -15.68
N ALA A 22 -11.59 -14.82 -15.65
CA ALA A 22 -12.88 -14.69 -16.34
C ALA A 22 -12.69 -14.70 -17.87
N ILE A 23 -11.66 -14.00 -18.36
CA ILE A 23 -11.28 -14.00 -19.78
C ILE A 23 -10.92 -15.42 -20.24
N ALA A 24 -10.09 -16.13 -19.48
CA ALA A 24 -9.70 -17.52 -19.76
C ALA A 24 -10.91 -18.44 -19.88
N LYS A 25 -11.84 -18.36 -18.92
CA LYS A 25 -13.09 -19.14 -18.93
C LYS A 25 -13.96 -18.81 -20.15
N ARG A 26 -14.07 -17.53 -20.50
CA ARG A 26 -14.91 -17.06 -21.62
C ARG A 26 -14.37 -17.48 -22.98
N LEU A 27 -13.05 -17.51 -23.13
CA LEU A 27 -12.37 -17.89 -24.36
C LEU A 27 -12.06 -19.39 -24.45
N GLY A 28 -12.33 -20.16 -23.40
CA GLY A 28 -12.03 -21.60 -23.35
C GLY A 28 -10.53 -21.92 -23.36
N VAL A 29 -9.70 -21.01 -22.84
CA VAL A 29 -8.23 -21.16 -22.79
C VAL A 29 -7.71 -21.19 -21.35
N SER A 30 -6.44 -21.60 -21.18
CA SER A 30 -5.80 -21.58 -19.86
C SER A 30 -5.49 -20.15 -19.41
N LYS A 31 -5.40 -19.94 -18.09
CA LYS A 31 -4.96 -18.66 -17.51
C LYS A 31 -3.55 -18.27 -17.99
N ASP A 32 -2.66 -19.24 -18.17
CA ASP A 32 -1.28 -18.98 -18.63
C ASP A 32 -1.27 -18.41 -20.06
N THR A 33 -2.14 -18.90 -20.94
CA THR A 33 -2.30 -18.35 -22.29
C THR A 33 -2.72 -16.89 -22.24
N VAL A 34 -3.68 -16.53 -21.38
CA VAL A 34 -4.12 -15.14 -21.21
C VAL A 34 -3.02 -14.24 -20.66
N ARG A 35 -2.20 -14.76 -19.73
CA ARG A 35 -1.02 -14.04 -19.22
C ARG A 35 -0.02 -13.72 -20.33
N ARG A 36 0.36 -14.72 -21.14
CA ARG A 36 1.28 -14.51 -22.29
C ARG A 36 0.70 -13.57 -23.34
N ASP A 37 -0.61 -13.61 -23.55
CA ASP A 37 -1.31 -12.70 -24.47
C ASP A 37 -1.30 -11.25 -23.92
N PHE A 38 -1.41 -11.04 -22.60
CA PHE A 38 -1.23 -9.72 -21.98
C PHE A 38 0.20 -9.18 -22.07
N GLU A 39 1.22 -10.02 -21.86
CA GLU A 39 2.63 -9.63 -22.01
C GLU A 39 2.91 -9.15 -23.44
N ARG A 40 2.35 -9.83 -24.45
CA ARG A 40 2.45 -9.40 -25.86
C ARG A 40 1.77 -8.07 -26.11
N LEU A 41 0.56 -7.88 -25.58
CA LEU A 41 -0.15 -6.61 -25.71
C LEU A 41 0.56 -5.45 -25.01
N ALA A 42 1.31 -5.71 -23.94
CA ALA A 42 2.15 -4.72 -23.28
C ALA A 42 3.39 -4.38 -24.14
N ALA A 43 4.06 -5.39 -24.68
CA ALA A 43 5.21 -5.20 -25.58
C ALA A 43 4.83 -4.49 -26.90
N GLU A 44 3.61 -4.71 -27.42
CA GLU A 44 3.09 -3.99 -28.60
C GLU A 44 2.62 -2.56 -28.28
N ALA A 45 2.38 -2.24 -27.00
CA ALA A 45 1.90 -0.94 -26.56
C ALA A 45 3.02 0.00 -26.10
N GLU A 46 4.24 -0.50 -25.87
CA GLU A 46 5.41 0.37 -25.68
C GLU A 46 5.81 0.97 -27.04
N PRO A 47 5.72 2.30 -27.20
CA PRO A 47 6.25 2.97 -28.39
C PRO A 47 7.78 2.86 -28.40
N ASP A 48 8.30 2.58 -29.59
CA ASP A 48 9.72 2.42 -29.95
C ASP A 48 10.52 3.74 -29.86
N ASP A 49 10.40 4.45 -28.73
CA ASP A 49 10.98 5.77 -28.49
C ASP A 49 11.74 5.83 -27.15
N ALA A 50 12.39 4.72 -26.79
CA ALA A 50 13.41 4.70 -25.75
C ALA A 50 14.79 4.75 -26.43
N PRO A 51 15.55 5.86 -26.34
CA PRO A 51 16.95 5.84 -26.76
C PRO A 51 17.70 4.79 -25.92
N PRO A 52 18.68 4.08 -26.51
CA PRO A 52 19.42 3.04 -25.81
C PRO A 52 20.11 3.67 -24.60
N ALA A 53 19.72 3.25 -23.40
CA ALA A 53 20.48 3.53 -22.20
C ALA A 53 21.84 2.84 -22.36
N GLU A 54 22.89 3.64 -22.50
CA GLU A 54 24.27 3.16 -22.46
C GLU A 54 24.51 2.43 -21.13
N PRO A 55 25.27 1.33 -21.14
CA PRO A 55 25.58 0.60 -19.91
C PRO A 55 26.44 1.47 -18.99
N ASP A 56 25.93 1.76 -17.79
CA ASP A 56 26.70 2.37 -16.71
C ASP A 56 27.88 1.46 -16.34
N ASP A 57 29.08 1.91 -16.70
CA ASP A 57 30.34 1.30 -16.26
C ASP A 57 30.43 1.42 -14.73
N GLN A 58 30.48 0.26 -14.09
CA GLN A 58 30.74 0.12 -12.66
C GLN A 58 32.18 0.56 -12.36
N ASP A 59 32.35 1.77 -11.86
CA ASP A 59 33.62 2.18 -11.26
C ASP A 59 33.69 1.73 -9.79
N ALA A 60 34.62 0.83 -9.52
CA ALA A 60 34.88 0.23 -8.23
C ALA A 60 35.60 1.22 -7.29
N PRO A 61 35.29 1.26 -5.98
CA PRO A 61 36.12 2.01 -5.05
C PRO A 61 37.41 1.22 -4.72
N GLN A 62 38.55 1.70 -5.23
CA GLN A 62 39.87 1.29 -4.76
C GLN A 62 40.30 2.05 -3.50
N VAL A 63 40.88 1.28 -2.60
CA VAL A 63 41.71 1.57 -1.42
C VAL A 63 42.53 2.87 -1.41
N SER A 64 42.63 3.48 -0.22
CA SER A 64 43.86 4.12 0.24
C SER A 64 44.05 3.87 1.73
N GLU A 65 45.08 3.09 2.02
CA GLU A 65 45.70 2.90 3.33
C GLU A 65 46.35 4.22 3.79
N GLY A 66 46.03 4.62 5.01
CA GLY A 66 46.63 5.78 5.69
C GLY A 66 47.07 5.36 7.08
N ASP A 67 48.33 4.96 7.15
CA ASP A 67 49.11 4.64 8.34
C ASP A 67 49.30 5.89 9.22
N THR A 68 48.96 5.82 10.51
CA THR A 68 49.57 6.65 11.56
C THR A 68 49.41 5.97 12.92
N GLU A 69 50.47 5.29 13.37
CA GLU A 69 50.71 4.95 14.78
C GLU A 69 50.84 6.23 15.62
N GLY A 70 50.19 6.26 16.78
CA GLY A 70 50.21 7.38 17.73
C GLY A 70 49.72 6.94 19.11
N ASP A 71 50.68 6.52 19.91
CA ASP A 71 50.65 6.02 21.29
C ASP A 71 49.91 6.92 22.32
N ALA A 72 49.05 6.32 23.17
CA ALA A 72 49.02 6.48 24.64
C ALA A 72 47.68 5.99 25.28
N PRO A 73 47.72 5.37 26.49
CA PRO A 73 46.60 4.66 27.10
C PRO A 73 45.72 5.58 27.97
N GLY A 74 44.42 5.60 27.67
CA GLY A 74 43.39 6.29 28.45
C GLY A 74 42.37 5.30 29.00
N ASP A 75 42.58 4.93 30.26
CA ASP A 75 41.71 4.14 31.12
C ASP A 75 40.40 4.91 31.43
N ALA A 76 39.23 4.42 30.98
CA ALA A 76 37.91 4.77 31.50
C ALA A 76 36.77 3.93 30.84
N PRO A 77 35.64 3.70 31.55
CA PRO A 77 34.96 2.41 31.55
C PRO A 77 33.90 2.21 30.47
N GLN A 78 33.76 0.93 30.10
CA GLN A 78 32.69 0.31 29.33
C GLN A 78 31.31 0.80 29.79
N SER A 79 30.66 1.61 28.96
CA SER A 79 29.21 1.79 29.03
C SER A 79 28.56 0.61 28.33
N ALA A 80 28.03 -0.31 29.14
CA ALA A 80 27.23 -1.44 28.71
C ALA A 80 26.11 -0.99 27.76
N PRO A 81 25.89 -1.67 26.61
CA PRO A 81 24.64 -1.52 25.90
C PRO A 81 23.54 -2.10 26.81
N LEU A 82 22.72 -1.20 27.36
CA LEU A 82 21.48 -1.58 28.04
C LEU A 82 20.68 -2.46 27.10
N ALA A 83 20.52 -3.72 27.52
CA ALA A 83 19.61 -4.68 26.94
C ALA A 83 18.25 -4.02 26.73
N GLN A 84 17.85 -3.87 25.47
CA GLN A 84 16.46 -3.63 25.14
C GLN A 84 15.67 -4.83 25.68
N PRO A 85 14.66 -4.64 26.53
CA PRO A 85 13.79 -5.73 26.90
C PRO A 85 13.12 -6.21 25.63
N ASP A 86 13.35 -7.48 25.35
CA ASP A 86 12.71 -8.34 24.38
C ASP A 86 11.19 -8.16 24.51
N GLN A 87 10.65 -7.16 23.78
CA GLN A 87 9.23 -6.88 23.76
C GLN A 87 8.63 -7.93 22.84
N ALA A 88 8.42 -9.11 23.43
CA ALA A 88 7.75 -10.25 22.82
C ALA A 88 6.49 -9.74 22.12
N ALA A 89 6.54 -9.74 20.78
CA ALA A 89 5.42 -9.36 19.94
C ALA A 89 4.22 -10.22 20.35
N ALA A 90 3.24 -9.60 21.01
CA ALA A 90 2.01 -10.26 21.37
C ALA A 90 1.42 -10.89 20.10
N PRO A 91 1.07 -12.19 20.12
CA PRO A 91 0.53 -12.84 18.94
C PRO A 91 -0.76 -12.15 18.54
N LEU A 92 -0.74 -11.51 17.35
CA LEU A 92 -1.90 -10.85 16.76
C LEU A 92 -3.10 -11.82 16.78
N PRO A 93 -4.30 -11.36 17.20
CA PRO A 93 -5.48 -12.20 17.26
C PRO A 93 -5.81 -12.77 15.87
N ARG A 94 -5.69 -14.10 15.72
CA ARG A 94 -5.94 -14.87 14.48
C ARG A 94 -7.41 -14.93 14.04
N ARG A 95 -8.28 -14.05 14.54
CA ARG A 95 -9.72 -14.01 14.21
C ARG A 95 -10.13 -12.68 13.60
N MET A 96 -9.72 -12.41 12.36
CA MET A 96 -10.36 -11.39 11.50
C MET A 96 -10.70 -11.93 10.10
N ALA A 97 -10.71 -13.26 9.90
CA ALA A 97 -11.02 -13.84 8.60
C ALA A 97 -12.52 -14.13 8.37
N GLN A 98 -13.41 -13.86 9.34
CA GLN A 98 -14.81 -14.34 9.27
C GLN A 98 -15.90 -13.37 9.79
N ALA A 99 -15.58 -12.12 10.13
CA ALA A 99 -16.63 -11.11 10.38
C ALA A 99 -17.06 -10.52 9.03
N GLY A 100 -17.89 -11.29 8.31
CA GLY A 100 -18.39 -10.96 6.98
C GLY A 100 -19.65 -10.10 7.01
N GLY A 101 -19.52 -8.91 6.44
CA GLY A 101 -20.57 -8.22 5.69
C GLY A 101 -19.86 -7.40 4.61
N PRO A 102 -20.11 -7.61 3.30
CA PRO A 102 -19.32 -6.94 2.28
C PRO A 102 -19.73 -5.47 2.20
N LEU A 103 -18.89 -4.58 2.72
CA LEU A 103 -18.70 -3.29 2.07
C LEU A 103 -18.28 -3.60 0.63
N ALA A 104 -19.24 -3.62 -0.29
CA ALA A 104 -18.98 -3.62 -1.71
C ALA A 104 -18.42 -2.24 -2.07
N LEU A 105 -17.16 -2.02 -1.72
CA LEU A 105 -16.32 -1.03 -2.36
C LEU A 105 -16.40 -1.30 -3.87
N PRO A 106 -16.45 -0.25 -4.72
CA PRO A 106 -16.62 -0.39 -6.17
C PRO A 106 -15.70 -1.49 -6.71
N ASP A 107 -16.27 -2.37 -7.53
CA ASP A 107 -15.78 -3.70 -7.88
C ASP A 107 -14.25 -3.81 -7.93
N GLY A 108 -13.65 -4.44 -6.90
CA GLY A 108 -12.24 -4.85 -6.91
C GLY A 108 -11.32 -4.24 -5.86
N PHE A 109 -11.83 -3.46 -4.89
CA PHE A 109 -10.97 -2.99 -3.80
C PHE A 109 -10.58 -4.15 -2.85
N ASP A 110 -9.41 -4.73 -3.06
CA ASP A 110 -8.85 -5.80 -2.22
C ASP A 110 -7.83 -5.25 -1.22
N LEU A 111 -8.26 -5.10 0.05
CA LEU A 111 -7.40 -4.71 1.18
C LEU A 111 -6.17 -5.61 1.34
N ARG A 112 -6.16 -6.84 0.80
CA ARG A 112 -5.01 -7.75 0.88
C ARG A 112 -3.80 -7.22 0.14
N GLN A 113 -3.99 -6.37 -0.87
CA GLN A 113 -2.87 -5.78 -1.64
C GLN A 113 -2.16 -4.67 -0.84
N TRP A 114 -2.70 -4.26 0.32
CA TRP A 114 -2.26 -3.08 1.09
C TRP A 114 -1.94 -3.49 2.54
N PRO A 115 -0.79 -4.15 2.79
CA PRO A 115 -0.46 -4.69 4.11
C PRO A 115 -0.35 -3.62 5.21
N ALA A 116 0.07 -2.40 4.86
CA ALA A 116 0.12 -1.27 5.79
C ALA A 116 -1.29 -0.90 6.30
N VAL A 117 -2.24 -0.70 5.38
CA VAL A 117 -3.64 -0.37 5.72
C VAL A 117 -4.26 -1.43 6.63
N ARG A 118 -3.98 -2.71 6.38
CA ARG A 118 -4.47 -3.81 7.23
C ARG A 118 -3.91 -3.74 8.66
N ARG A 119 -2.64 -3.38 8.81
CA ARG A 119 -2.02 -3.20 10.13
C ARG A 119 -2.69 -2.06 10.88
N ASP A 120 -2.90 -0.93 10.21
CA ASP A 120 -3.51 0.25 10.83
C ASP A 120 -4.97 0.02 11.20
N LEU A 121 -5.75 -0.65 10.34
CA LEU A 121 -7.12 -1.07 10.66
C LEU A 121 -7.16 -2.04 11.85
N ALA A 122 -6.18 -2.94 11.97
CA ALA A 122 -6.11 -3.84 13.13
C ALA A 122 -5.81 -3.08 14.43
N THR A 123 -4.97 -2.04 14.38
CA THR A 123 -4.74 -1.12 15.51
C THR A 123 -6.01 -0.35 15.86
N LEU A 124 -6.69 0.21 14.87
CA LEU A 124 -7.92 0.97 15.07
C LEU A 124 -9.08 0.10 15.56
N ALA A 125 -9.16 -1.17 15.17
CA ALA A 125 -10.18 -2.10 15.65
C ALA A 125 -10.11 -2.33 17.18
N GLN A 126 -8.97 -2.02 17.83
CA GLN A 126 -8.85 -2.05 19.30
C GLN A 126 -9.76 -1.03 19.99
N THR A 127 -10.26 -0.03 19.26
CA THR A 127 -11.28 0.92 19.75
C THR A 127 -12.69 0.31 19.86
N GLY A 128 -12.87 -0.95 19.46
CA GLY A 128 -14.17 -1.63 19.44
C GLY A 128 -15.06 -1.25 18.26
N GLN A 129 -14.58 -0.41 17.35
CA GLN A 129 -15.29 -0.07 16.13
C GLN A 129 -15.09 -1.13 15.04
N SER A 130 -16.11 -1.31 14.20
CA SER A 130 -16.01 -2.21 13.06
C SER A 130 -15.06 -1.62 11.99
N PRO A 131 -14.33 -2.46 11.24
CA PRO A 131 -13.47 -1.99 10.14
C PRO A 131 -14.22 -1.13 9.13
N GLU A 132 -15.48 -1.46 8.85
CA GLU A 132 -16.35 -0.73 7.94
C GLU A 132 -16.59 0.71 8.43
N THR A 133 -16.85 0.86 9.73
CA THR A 133 -17.05 2.16 10.38
C THR A 133 -15.77 2.99 10.33
N LEU A 134 -14.62 2.37 10.57
CA LEU A 134 -13.31 3.02 10.53
C LEU A 134 -12.97 3.53 9.12
N VAL A 135 -13.20 2.70 8.10
CA VAL A 135 -13.02 3.09 6.69
C VAL A 135 -13.96 4.24 6.31
N HIS A 136 -15.23 4.16 6.72
CA HIS A 136 -16.20 5.23 6.49
C HIS A 136 -15.77 6.56 7.12
N HIS A 137 -15.29 6.54 8.37
CA HIS A 137 -14.76 7.73 9.04
C HIS A 137 -13.54 8.30 8.33
N ALA A 138 -12.60 7.46 7.89
CA ALA A 138 -11.42 7.91 7.16
C ALA A 138 -11.80 8.62 5.84
N ILE A 139 -12.68 8.02 5.05
CA ILE A 139 -13.19 8.62 3.79
C ILE A 139 -13.88 9.96 4.07
N THR A 140 -14.73 10.01 5.10
CA THR A 140 -15.46 11.22 5.49
C THR A 140 -14.50 12.34 5.91
N ALA A 141 -13.46 12.01 6.68
CA ALA A 141 -12.44 12.96 7.10
C ALA A 141 -11.64 13.53 5.91
N VAL A 142 -11.25 12.68 4.95
CA VAL A 142 -10.55 13.11 3.73
C VAL A 142 -11.46 14.01 2.88
N ALA A 143 -12.72 13.62 2.66
CA ALA A 143 -13.67 14.43 1.91
C ALA A 143 -13.91 15.81 2.56
N HIS A 144 -13.94 15.87 3.89
CA HIS A 144 -14.05 17.13 4.62
C HIS A 144 -12.82 18.02 4.43
N HIS A 145 -11.61 17.46 4.56
CA HIS A 145 -10.37 18.22 4.35
C HIS A 145 -10.24 18.71 2.90
N TYR A 146 -10.64 17.89 1.92
CA TYR A 146 -10.69 18.29 0.51
C TYR A 146 -11.60 19.50 0.29
N ARG A 147 -12.82 19.49 0.85
CA ARG A 147 -13.73 20.65 0.78
C ARG A 147 -13.13 21.89 1.43
N GLN A 148 -12.53 21.74 2.61
CA GLN A 148 -11.88 22.87 3.28
C GLN A 148 -10.71 23.44 2.47
N ALA A 149 -9.91 22.60 1.81
CA ALA A 149 -8.82 23.03 0.96
C ALA A 149 -9.33 23.78 -0.28
N LEU A 150 -10.46 23.33 -0.87
CA LEU A 150 -11.13 24.07 -1.94
C LEU A 150 -11.64 25.44 -1.48
N ASP A 151 -12.30 25.49 -0.32
CA ASP A 151 -12.85 26.73 0.24
C ASP A 151 -11.76 27.76 0.57
N ARG A 152 -10.57 27.29 0.94
CA ARG A 152 -9.37 28.13 1.17
C ARG A 152 -8.64 28.51 -0.12
N GLY A 153 -8.92 27.83 -1.23
CA GLY A 153 -8.20 28.01 -2.50
C GLY A 153 -6.81 27.37 -2.52
N ASP A 154 -6.54 26.40 -1.63
CA ASP A 154 -5.26 25.69 -1.59
C ASP A 154 -5.12 24.69 -2.75
N ILE A 155 -6.25 24.20 -3.27
CA ILE A 155 -6.34 23.26 -4.39
C ILE A 155 -7.42 23.72 -5.37
N ALA A 156 -7.25 23.44 -6.66
CA ALA A 156 -8.27 23.69 -7.67
C ALA A 156 -9.11 22.44 -7.98
N VAL A 157 -10.34 22.65 -8.45
CA VAL A 157 -11.19 21.55 -8.92
C VAL A 157 -10.55 20.89 -10.14
N GLY A 158 -10.37 19.56 -10.06
CA GLY A 158 -9.76 18.77 -11.13
C GLY A 158 -8.24 18.62 -11.01
N GLU A 159 -7.61 19.26 -10.03
CA GLU A 159 -6.19 19.12 -9.76
C GLU A 159 -5.90 17.84 -8.94
N SER A 160 -4.76 17.21 -9.22
CA SER A 160 -4.27 16.09 -8.42
C SER A 160 -3.79 16.60 -7.06
N PHE A 161 -4.09 15.89 -5.98
CA PHE A 161 -3.65 16.29 -4.64
C PHE A 161 -3.05 15.10 -3.89
N THR A 162 -2.20 15.40 -2.92
CA THR A 162 -1.67 14.43 -1.96
C THR A 162 -2.05 14.86 -0.54
N VAL A 163 -2.35 13.88 0.31
CA VAL A 163 -2.65 14.12 1.73
C VAL A 163 -1.40 13.76 2.53
N SER A 164 -0.65 14.77 2.96
CA SER A 164 0.60 14.57 3.71
C SER A 164 0.38 14.40 5.22
N HIS A 165 -0.62 15.07 5.79
CA HIS A 165 -0.94 14.98 7.21
C HIS A 165 -2.45 15.11 7.45
N VAL A 166 -2.96 14.31 8.39
CA VAL A 166 -4.32 14.43 8.91
C VAL A 166 -4.22 14.49 10.42
N THR A 167 -4.77 15.54 11.03
CA THR A 167 -4.81 15.65 12.48
C THR A 167 -6.07 14.98 13.01
N LEU A 168 -5.92 13.88 13.74
CA LEU A 168 -7.01 13.23 14.46
C LEU A 168 -7.05 13.74 15.89
N ARG A 169 -8.26 14.00 16.40
CA ARG A 169 -8.47 14.37 17.81
C ARG A 169 -9.37 13.33 18.47
N PRO A 170 -9.07 12.90 19.71
CA PRO A 170 -9.94 11.98 20.43
C PRO A 170 -11.29 12.66 20.67
N LEU A 171 -12.38 11.92 20.41
CA LEU A 171 -13.70 12.37 20.81
C LEU A 171 -13.76 12.34 22.35
N PRO A 172 -14.25 13.41 23.02
CA PRO A 172 -14.47 13.34 24.45
C PRO A 172 -15.43 12.19 24.74
N VAL A 173 -14.93 11.15 25.42
CA VAL A 173 -15.77 10.05 25.89
C VAL A 173 -16.68 10.66 26.94
N ALA A 174 -17.97 10.75 26.64
CA ALA A 174 -18.95 11.13 27.65
C ALA A 174 -18.77 10.14 28.80
N ARG A 175 -18.22 10.61 29.93
CA ARG A 175 -18.11 9.79 31.13
C ARG A 175 -19.53 9.36 31.42
N ARG A 176 -19.81 8.09 31.20
CA ARG A 176 -21.10 7.48 31.51
C ARG A 176 -21.33 7.85 32.96
N SER A 177 -22.31 8.72 33.22
CA SER A 177 -22.59 9.20 34.55
C SER A 177 -22.84 7.96 35.40
N GLU A 178 -21.84 7.58 36.20
CA GLU A 178 -22.04 6.77 37.40
C GLU A 178 -22.82 7.65 38.39
N GLN A 179 -24.06 7.94 38.03
CA GLN A 179 -25.12 8.27 38.96
C GLN A 179 -26.00 7.02 39.02
N ALA A 180 -26.44 6.54 40.16
CA ALA A 180 -26.13 6.76 41.56
C ALA A 180 -27.12 5.78 42.20
N GLY A 181 -26.62 4.89 43.06
CA GLY A 181 -27.48 4.15 43.98
C GLY A 181 -28.03 5.07 45.06
#